data_AF-A0A2I2FDT5-F1
#
_entry.id   AF-A0A2I2FDT5-F1
#
_cell.length_a   1.000
_cell.length_b   1.000
_cell.length_c   1.000
_cell.angle_alpha   90.00
_cell.angle_beta   90.00
_cell.angle_gamma   90.00
#
_symmetry.space_group_name_H-M   'P 1'
#
loop_
_entity.id
_entity.type
_entity.pdbx_description
1 polymer ?
#
loop_
_entity_poly.entity_id
_entity_poly.type
_entity_poly.pdbx_seq_one_letter_code
_entity_poly.pdbx_strand_id
1 'polypeptide(L)'
;MNLIQTLRRQRLTPLLKQPITSSTRPISSSPARCEPRPAAPQKPQEIDPRWLTLTKHRIGRCMTFGLKPAQVHEAGEILRLIAKDWRELIAGSEGYLTDATRRGLYRQSVAWGEMESCILTAPGHVNNVTYVRYAETARVYFTRNLAVHVDPAHKREWMDLVSSKGFGIILRSIKIDYKFPMTYPDNVTVYHKLTHDPESPHSSQYAFHLQAVILSESRQRPAARVHEDLVTYDYKKGKKTALPPFMLEQFKTTWALQEKAKKFWQKRIVDIESRVRNLEVESWDRADAVEDMGTA
;
A
#
# COMPACT_ATOMS: atom_id res chain seq x y z
N MET A 1 17.86 12.53 -57.83
CA MET A 1 16.53 12.65 -58.47
C MET A 1 15.86 11.29 -58.43
N ASN A 2 14.75 11.21 -57.69
CA ASN A 2 13.63 10.25 -57.72
C ASN A 2 13.84 8.84 -58.30
N LEU A 3 13.50 7.81 -57.50
CA LEU A 3 12.26 7.07 -57.72
C LEU A 3 11.85 6.25 -56.47
N ILE A 4 10.80 6.71 -55.82
CA ILE A 4 9.93 5.93 -54.93
C ILE A 4 8.97 5.16 -55.82
N GLN A 5 8.84 3.84 -55.64
CA GLN A 5 7.70 2.98 -56.04
C GLN A 5 8.05 1.56 -55.54
N THR A 6 7.22 0.74 -54.90
CA THR A 6 5.75 0.69 -54.73
C THR A 6 5.48 -0.33 -53.60
N LEU A 7 4.77 0.06 -52.54
CA LEU A 7 4.14 -0.90 -51.63
C LEU A 7 2.72 -1.21 -52.13
N ARG A 8 2.50 -2.48 -52.46
CA ARG A 8 1.27 -3.03 -53.03
C ARG A 8 0.16 -2.99 -51.96
N ARG A 9 -0.86 -2.14 -52.15
CA ARG A 9 -2.08 -2.11 -51.32
C ARG A 9 -2.81 -3.45 -51.45
N GLN A 10 -2.87 -4.22 -50.36
CA GLN A 10 -3.84 -5.31 -50.23
C GLN A 10 -5.21 -4.70 -49.88
N ARG A 11 -6.22 -4.97 -50.71
CA ARG A 11 -7.62 -4.61 -50.45
C ARG A 11 -8.19 -5.57 -49.40
N LEU A 12 -8.62 -5.05 -48.27
CA LEU A 12 -9.42 -5.78 -47.28
C LEU A 12 -10.87 -5.85 -47.79
N THR A 13 -11.41 -7.06 -47.87
CA THR A 13 -12.81 -7.37 -48.14
C THR A 13 -13.68 -7.03 -46.92
N PRO A 14 -14.89 -6.46 -47.11
CA PRO A 14 -15.77 -6.16 -45.99
C PRO A 14 -16.46 -7.44 -45.50
N LEU A 15 -16.22 -7.81 -44.23
CA LEU A 15 -16.99 -8.84 -43.53
C LEU A 15 -18.39 -8.31 -43.20
N LEU A 16 -19.42 -9.07 -43.61
CA LEU A 16 -20.83 -8.79 -43.31
C LEU A 16 -21.07 -8.75 -41.79
N LYS A 17 -21.73 -7.67 -41.34
CA LYS A 17 -22.24 -7.52 -39.98
C LYS A 17 -23.40 -8.49 -39.75
N GLN A 18 -23.22 -9.46 -38.84
CA GLN A 18 -24.34 -10.19 -38.24
C GLN A 18 -24.86 -9.41 -37.03
N PRO A 19 -26.19 -9.29 -36.83
CA PRO A 19 -26.74 -8.63 -35.66
C PRO A 19 -26.57 -9.51 -34.43
N ILE A 20 -25.88 -8.99 -33.42
CA ILE A 20 -25.79 -9.60 -32.08
C ILE A 20 -27.13 -9.35 -31.39
N THR A 21 -27.90 -10.41 -31.16
CA THR A 21 -29.12 -10.38 -30.37
C THR A 21 -28.76 -10.20 -28.89
N SER A 22 -29.11 -9.04 -28.32
CA SER A 22 -28.96 -8.76 -26.90
C SER A 22 -30.04 -9.50 -26.10
N SER A 23 -29.70 -10.63 -25.50
CA SER A 23 -30.55 -11.28 -24.48
C SER A 23 -30.25 -10.65 -23.12
N THR A 24 -31.07 -9.68 -22.71
CA THR A 24 -31.11 -9.17 -21.33
C THR A 24 -31.81 -10.20 -20.45
N ARG A 25 -31.06 -10.90 -19.59
CA ARG A 25 -31.64 -11.67 -18.48
C ARG A 25 -32.11 -10.70 -17.39
N PRO A 26 -33.37 -10.77 -16.92
CA PRO A 26 -33.80 -9.99 -15.78
C PRO A 26 -33.13 -10.51 -14.50
N ILE A 27 -32.62 -9.58 -13.69
CA ILE A 27 -32.06 -9.84 -12.37
C ILE A 27 -33.21 -10.27 -11.45
N SER A 28 -33.15 -11.49 -10.92
CA SER A 28 -34.10 -11.99 -9.94
C SER A 28 -33.91 -11.23 -8.62
N SER A 29 -34.93 -10.48 -8.20
CA SER A 29 -35.00 -9.83 -6.89
C SER A 29 -35.78 -10.73 -5.92
N SER A 30 -35.09 -11.54 -5.13
CA SER A 30 -35.69 -12.16 -3.94
C SER A 30 -35.63 -11.17 -2.77
N PRO A 31 -36.72 -10.95 -2.02
CA PRO A 31 -36.69 -10.11 -0.84
C PRO A 31 -35.95 -10.86 0.28
N ALA A 32 -34.76 -10.38 0.64
CA ALA A 32 -34.04 -10.89 1.80
C ALA A 32 -34.75 -10.41 3.08
N ARG A 33 -35.29 -11.37 3.84
CA ARG A 33 -35.84 -11.16 5.17
C ARG A 33 -34.71 -10.64 6.08
N CYS A 34 -34.86 -9.44 6.62
CA CYS A 34 -33.86 -8.83 7.49
C CYS A 34 -34.05 -9.35 8.92
N GLU A 35 -33.31 -10.41 9.28
CA GLU A 35 -33.14 -10.77 10.69
C GLU A 35 -32.07 -9.86 11.31
N PRO A 36 -32.24 -9.40 12.56
CA PRO A 36 -31.25 -8.58 13.24
C PRO A 36 -29.97 -9.39 13.46
N ARG A 37 -28.92 -9.04 12.71
CA ARG A 37 -27.57 -9.57 12.91
C ARG A 37 -27.06 -9.19 14.30
N PRO A 38 -26.53 -10.13 15.10
CA PRO A 38 -25.80 -9.78 16.30
C PRO A 38 -24.62 -8.86 15.92
N ALA A 39 -24.42 -7.82 16.73
CA ALA A 39 -23.40 -6.81 16.50
C ALA A 39 -22.04 -7.49 16.24
N ALA A 40 -21.48 -7.24 15.06
CA ALA A 40 -20.13 -7.68 14.75
C ALA A 40 -19.17 -7.12 15.82
N PRO A 41 -18.16 -7.90 16.26
CA PRO A 41 -17.15 -7.40 17.17
C PRO A 41 -16.56 -6.11 16.60
N GLN A 42 -16.52 -5.07 17.41
CA GLN A 42 -15.99 -3.76 17.02
C GLN A 42 -14.60 -3.96 16.41
N LYS A 43 -14.45 -3.58 15.14
CA LYS A 43 -13.15 -3.60 14.47
C LYS A 43 -12.16 -2.77 15.31
N PRO A 44 -10.91 -3.21 15.47
CA PRO A 44 -9.88 -2.39 16.10
C PRO A 44 -9.89 -1.02 15.42
N GLN A 45 -9.88 0.08 16.19
CA GLN A 45 -9.92 1.46 15.71
C GLN A 45 -9.12 1.61 14.41
N GLU A 46 -9.84 1.57 13.28
CA GLU A 46 -9.24 1.54 11.95
C GLU A 46 -9.00 2.99 11.58
N ILE A 47 -7.74 3.42 11.54
CA ILE A 47 -7.36 4.80 11.20
C ILE A 47 -7.94 5.12 9.82
N ASP A 48 -8.62 6.27 9.70
CA ASP A 48 -9.19 6.71 8.43
C ASP A 48 -8.09 6.73 7.35
N PRO A 49 -8.26 6.06 6.20
CA PRO A 49 -7.29 6.12 5.09
C PRO A 49 -6.97 7.53 4.60
N ARG A 50 -7.83 8.52 4.89
CA ARG A 50 -7.67 9.94 4.57
C ARG A 50 -7.15 10.76 5.74
N TRP A 51 -6.85 10.15 6.89
CA TRP A 51 -6.40 10.82 8.11
C TRP A 51 -5.31 11.85 7.84
N LEU A 52 -4.26 11.50 7.09
CA LEU A 52 -3.16 12.42 6.79
C LEU A 52 -3.64 13.69 6.06
N THR A 53 -4.51 13.53 5.06
CA THR A 53 -5.07 14.65 4.30
C THR A 53 -5.99 15.50 5.17
N LEU A 54 -6.87 14.87 5.96
CA LEU A 54 -7.79 15.56 6.85
C LEU A 54 -7.06 16.34 7.94
N THR A 55 -6.04 15.75 8.55
CA THR A 55 -5.22 16.40 9.59
C THR A 55 -4.51 17.64 9.04
N LYS A 56 -3.93 17.57 7.83
CA LYS A 56 -3.35 18.75 7.18
C LYS A 56 -4.38 19.83 6.90
N HIS A 57 -5.56 19.45 6.43
CA HIS A 57 -6.65 20.40 6.19
C HIS A 57 -7.13 21.08 7.47
N ARG A 58 -7.25 20.32 8.57
CA ARG A 58 -7.62 20.85 9.89
C ARG A 58 -6.61 21.90 10.38
N ILE A 59 -5.31 21.59 10.30
CA ILE A 59 -4.25 22.55 10.63
C ILE A 59 -4.32 23.78 9.72
N GLY A 60 -4.51 23.57 8.41
CA GLY A 60 -4.65 24.66 7.44
C GLY A 60 -5.82 25.59 7.77
N ARG A 61 -6.97 25.05 8.18
CA ARG A 61 -8.12 25.84 8.63
C ARG A 61 -7.77 26.71 9.84
N CYS A 62 -7.09 26.15 10.84
CA CYS A 62 -6.64 26.92 11.99
C CYS A 62 -5.72 28.08 11.57
N MET A 63 -4.80 27.83 10.63
CA MET A 63 -3.89 28.86 10.10
C MET A 63 -4.64 29.95 9.32
N THR A 64 -5.60 29.58 8.47
CA THR A 64 -6.43 30.55 7.71
C THR A 64 -7.27 31.44 8.63
N PHE A 65 -7.76 30.89 9.74
CA PHE A 65 -8.58 31.65 10.70
C PHE A 65 -7.80 32.72 11.48
N GLY A 66 -6.48 32.55 11.61
CA GLY A 66 -5.61 33.41 12.41
C GLY A 66 -5.14 32.73 13.69
N LEU A 67 -3.83 32.41 13.75
CA LEU A 67 -3.18 31.81 14.91
C LEU A 67 -2.26 32.81 15.62
N LYS A 68 -2.21 32.72 16.96
CA LYS A 68 -1.22 33.44 17.76
C LYS A 68 0.19 32.90 17.46
N PRO A 69 1.28 33.69 17.66
CA PRO A 69 2.64 33.24 17.35
C PRO A 69 3.05 31.88 17.96
N ALA A 70 2.65 31.61 19.20
CA ALA A 70 2.90 30.32 19.86
C ALA A 70 2.17 29.14 19.18
N GLN A 71 0.95 29.37 18.70
CA GLN A 71 0.14 28.38 18.00
C GLN A 71 0.65 28.13 16.58
N VAL A 72 1.16 29.17 15.89
CA VAL A 72 1.85 29.03 14.60
C VAL A 72 3.07 28.12 14.75
N HIS A 73 3.87 28.33 15.80
CA HIS A 73 5.02 27.48 16.09
C HIS A 73 4.59 26.01 16.31
N GLU A 74 3.56 25.79 17.13
CA GLU A 74 3.03 24.45 17.39
C GLU A 74 2.47 23.76 16.14
N ALA A 75 1.70 24.47 15.32
CA ALA A 75 1.20 23.98 14.03
C ALA A 75 2.37 23.62 13.10
N GLY A 76 3.42 24.44 13.05
CA GLY A 76 4.64 24.17 12.30
C GLY A 76 5.34 22.90 12.76
N GLU A 77 5.45 22.67 14.07
CA GLU A 77 6.04 21.46 14.64
C GLU A 77 5.25 20.20 14.29
N ILE A 78 3.91 20.26 14.35
CA ILE A 78 3.05 19.14 13.92
C ILE A 78 3.25 18.86 12.42
N LEU A 79 3.23 19.89 11.57
CA LEU A 79 3.42 19.74 10.13
C LEU A 79 4.80 19.19 9.79
N ARG A 80 5.85 19.61 10.50
CA ARG A 80 7.22 19.10 10.34
C ARG A 80 7.31 17.61 10.67
N LEU A 81 6.71 17.19 11.78
CA LEU A 81 6.62 15.79 12.18
C LEU A 81 5.89 14.97 11.12
N ILE A 82 4.71 15.44 10.70
CA ILE A 82 3.92 14.79 9.65
C ILE A 82 4.73 14.67 8.36
N ALA A 83 5.38 15.76 7.90
CA ALA A 83 6.14 15.76 6.65
C ALA A 83 7.32 14.77 6.68
N LYS A 84 7.97 14.62 7.84
CA LYS A 84 9.10 13.71 8.04
C LYS A 84 8.66 12.25 8.10
N ASP A 85 7.66 11.96 8.93
CA ASP A 85 7.31 10.59 9.35
C ASP A 85 6.00 10.08 8.71
N TRP A 86 5.50 10.70 7.63
CA TRP A 86 4.19 10.32 7.06
C TRP A 86 4.09 8.84 6.64
N ARG A 87 5.19 8.21 6.20
CA ARG A 87 5.19 6.80 5.79
C ARG A 87 5.03 5.89 7.00
N GLU A 88 5.76 6.20 8.06
CA GLU A 88 5.69 5.55 9.36
C GLU A 88 4.31 5.73 9.99
N LEU A 89 3.73 6.93 9.90
CA LEU A 89 2.38 7.19 10.40
C LEU A 89 1.35 6.35 9.63
N ILE A 90 1.43 6.27 8.30
CA ILE A 90 0.47 5.49 7.50
C ILE A 90 0.71 3.98 7.59
N ALA A 91 1.91 3.52 7.26
CA ALA A 91 2.23 2.11 7.16
C ALA A 91 2.60 1.52 8.54
N GLY A 92 3.37 2.24 9.34
CA GLY A 92 3.77 1.80 10.67
C GLY A 92 2.59 1.62 11.62
N SER A 93 1.56 2.48 11.55
CA SER A 93 0.35 2.33 12.37
C SER A 93 -0.52 1.11 12.00
N GLU A 94 -0.25 0.50 10.85
CA GLU A 94 -0.84 -0.78 10.43
C GLU A 94 0.09 -1.98 10.71
N GLY A 95 1.27 -1.74 11.28
CA GLY A 95 2.28 -2.75 11.58
C GLY A 95 3.23 -3.07 10.43
N TYR A 96 3.36 -2.23 9.41
CA TYR A 96 4.45 -2.39 8.43
C TYR A 96 5.77 -1.85 9.03
N LEU A 97 6.86 -2.59 8.84
CA LEU A 97 8.19 -2.15 9.25
C LEU A 97 8.80 -1.27 8.14
N THR A 98 9.03 0.01 8.45
CA THR A 98 9.45 1.01 7.45
C THR A 98 10.96 1.25 7.40
N ASP A 99 11.72 0.63 8.30
CA ASP A 99 13.16 0.83 8.42
C ASP A 99 13.93 0.38 7.17
N ALA A 100 15.09 0.98 6.93
CA ALA A 100 15.89 0.71 5.73
C ALA A 100 16.39 -0.74 5.65
N THR A 101 16.49 -1.44 6.79
CA THR A 101 16.98 -2.82 6.88
C THR A 101 15.92 -3.86 6.59
N ARG A 102 14.65 -3.47 6.47
CA ARG A 102 13.51 -4.37 6.22
C ARG A 102 12.55 -3.86 5.15
N ARG A 103 12.62 -2.60 4.73
CA ARG A 103 11.75 -2.08 3.67
C ARG A 103 11.95 -2.84 2.36
N GLY A 104 10.90 -2.93 1.55
CA GLY A 104 10.97 -3.54 0.22
C GLY A 104 11.50 -2.54 -0.80
N LEU A 105 10.60 -2.02 -1.63
CA LEU A 105 10.91 -1.02 -2.66
C LEU A 105 10.80 0.38 -2.07
N TYR A 106 11.79 1.24 -2.32
CA TYR A 106 11.81 2.59 -1.76
C TYR A 106 11.95 3.65 -2.85
N ARG A 107 10.95 4.53 -2.94
CA ARG A 107 10.91 5.67 -3.88
C ARG A 107 11.30 5.31 -5.32
N GLN A 108 10.80 4.19 -5.81
CA GLN A 108 10.95 3.81 -7.21
C GLN A 108 10.18 4.79 -8.08
N SER A 109 10.85 5.46 -9.01
CA SER A 109 10.18 6.33 -9.95
C SER A 109 9.24 5.52 -10.85
N VAL A 110 8.01 5.99 -10.97
CA VAL A 110 7.07 5.50 -11.98
C VAL A 110 7.64 5.91 -13.33
N ALA A 111 7.82 4.96 -14.23
CA ALA A 111 8.24 5.26 -15.59
C ALA A 111 7.02 5.64 -16.42
N TRP A 112 7.14 6.65 -17.29
CA TRP A 112 6.04 7.10 -18.13
C TRP A 112 5.43 5.97 -18.98
N GLY A 113 6.26 5.05 -19.50
CA GLY A 113 5.82 3.89 -20.27
C GLY A 113 5.10 2.80 -19.48
N GLU A 114 5.02 2.90 -18.15
CA GLU A 114 4.20 2.01 -17.31
C GLU A 114 2.73 2.45 -17.28
N MET A 115 2.41 3.64 -17.82
CA MET A 115 1.05 4.10 -17.98
C MET A 115 0.40 3.46 -19.20
N GLU A 116 -0.81 2.92 -19.02
CA GLU A 116 -1.67 2.57 -20.13
C GLU A 116 -2.34 3.84 -20.66
N SER A 117 -2.07 4.15 -21.93
CA SER A 117 -2.68 5.31 -22.60
C SER A 117 -4.04 4.92 -23.16
N CYS A 118 -5.12 5.55 -22.68
CA CYS A 118 -6.34 5.65 -23.46
C CYS A 118 -6.14 6.77 -24.49
N ILE A 119 -5.58 6.42 -25.65
CA ILE A 119 -5.51 7.32 -26.79
C ILE A 119 -6.95 7.58 -27.22
N LEU A 120 -7.52 8.72 -26.78
CA LEU A 120 -8.65 9.49 -27.33
C LEU A 120 -9.65 10.02 -26.29
N THR A 121 -9.75 9.50 -25.06
CA THR A 121 -10.85 9.89 -24.15
C THR A 121 -10.55 9.98 -22.64
N ALA A 122 -9.37 9.58 -22.15
CA ALA A 122 -9.04 9.71 -20.73
C ALA A 122 -7.52 9.88 -20.49
N PRO A 123 -7.11 10.67 -19.49
CA PRO A 123 -5.72 10.66 -19.05
C PRO A 123 -5.34 9.24 -18.62
N GLY A 124 -4.20 8.76 -19.13
CA GLY A 124 -3.70 7.42 -18.81
C GLY A 124 -3.41 7.27 -17.31
N HIS A 125 -3.28 6.03 -16.86
CA HIS A 125 -2.85 5.69 -15.51
C HIS A 125 -1.88 4.51 -15.55
N VAL A 126 -1.15 4.28 -14.47
CA VAL A 126 -0.27 3.11 -14.35
C VAL A 126 -1.09 1.84 -14.60
N ASN A 127 -0.62 0.99 -15.51
CA ASN A 127 -1.29 -0.26 -15.84
C ASN A 127 -1.37 -1.16 -14.59
N ASN A 128 -2.50 -1.86 -14.44
CA ASN A 128 -2.76 -2.72 -13.29
C ASN A 128 -1.67 -3.79 -13.07
N VAL A 129 -1.11 -4.35 -14.15
CA VAL A 129 -0.03 -5.36 -14.07
C VAL A 129 1.25 -4.78 -13.47
N THR A 130 1.50 -3.49 -13.62
CA THR A 130 2.68 -2.83 -13.04
C THR A 130 2.67 -2.90 -11.51
N TYR A 131 1.50 -2.84 -10.87
CA TYR A 131 1.42 -2.97 -9.40
C TYR A 131 1.87 -4.35 -8.91
N VAL A 132 1.61 -5.42 -9.67
CA VAL A 132 2.14 -6.77 -9.39
C VAL A 132 3.66 -6.75 -9.43
N ARG A 133 4.25 -6.10 -10.46
CA ARG A 133 5.71 -5.98 -10.61
C ARG A 133 6.35 -5.23 -9.44
N TYR A 134 5.72 -4.15 -8.97
CA TYR A 134 6.19 -3.43 -7.80
C TYR A 134 6.15 -4.29 -6.54
N ALA A 135 5.06 -5.02 -6.30
CA ALA A 135 4.94 -5.92 -5.16
C ALA A 135 6.00 -7.03 -5.19
N GLU A 136 6.18 -7.68 -6.33
CA GLU A 136 7.18 -8.74 -6.51
C GLU A 136 8.61 -8.22 -6.31
N THR A 137 8.97 -7.11 -6.95
CA THR A 137 10.29 -6.47 -6.76
C THR A 137 10.52 -6.11 -5.29
N ALA A 138 9.50 -5.54 -4.64
CA ALA A 138 9.57 -5.19 -3.24
C ALA A 138 9.74 -6.42 -2.33
N ARG A 139 9.14 -7.56 -2.66
CA ARG A 139 9.31 -8.82 -1.91
C ARG A 139 10.73 -9.36 -2.07
N VAL A 140 11.32 -9.27 -3.26
CA VAL A 140 12.72 -9.63 -3.50
C VAL A 140 13.66 -8.75 -2.68
N TYR A 141 13.39 -7.44 -2.61
CA TYR A 141 14.20 -6.54 -1.78
C TYR A 141 14.00 -6.79 -0.29
N PHE A 142 12.77 -7.12 0.14
CA PHE A 142 12.50 -7.54 1.51
C PHE A 142 13.33 -8.77 1.91
N THR A 143 13.31 -9.85 1.12
CA THR A 143 14.09 -11.07 1.42
C THR A 143 15.59 -10.81 1.38
N ARG A 144 16.06 -10.01 0.40
CA ARG A 144 17.47 -9.58 0.33
C ARG A 144 17.89 -8.79 1.56
N ASN A 145 17.05 -7.88 2.03
CA ASN A 145 17.36 -7.03 3.19
C ASN A 145 17.41 -7.87 4.48
N LEU A 146 16.54 -8.87 4.62
CA LEU A 146 16.67 -9.87 5.69
C LEU A 146 18.03 -10.59 5.61
N ALA A 147 18.43 -11.03 4.41
CA ALA A 147 19.71 -11.73 4.19
C ALA A 147 20.94 -10.90 4.57
N VAL A 148 20.90 -9.59 4.32
CA VAL A 148 22.08 -8.72 4.46
C VAL A 148 22.15 -8.08 5.84
N HIS A 149 21.02 -7.68 6.40
CA HIS A 149 20.98 -6.81 7.58
C HIS A 149 20.42 -7.48 8.84
N VAL A 150 19.59 -8.51 8.70
CA VAL A 150 18.87 -9.11 9.83
C VAL A 150 19.43 -10.48 10.20
N ASP A 151 19.67 -11.33 9.19
CA ASP A 151 20.17 -12.68 9.37
C ASP A 151 21.32 -12.99 8.39
N PRO A 152 22.51 -12.37 8.58
CA PRO A 152 23.67 -12.60 7.72
C PRO A 152 24.18 -14.05 7.76
N ALA A 153 23.91 -14.77 8.84
CA ALA A 153 24.34 -16.17 9.02
C ALA A 153 23.68 -17.11 7.99
N HIS A 154 22.43 -16.83 7.60
CA HIS A 154 21.69 -17.59 6.58
C HIS A 154 21.54 -16.80 5.27
N LYS A 155 22.47 -15.89 4.98
CA LYS A 155 22.39 -14.98 3.83
C LYS A 155 22.15 -15.73 2.52
N ARG A 156 22.85 -16.85 2.29
CA ARG A 156 22.72 -17.61 1.05
C ARG A 156 21.32 -18.21 0.93
N GLU A 157 20.81 -18.79 2.01
CA GLU A 157 19.48 -19.39 2.09
C GLU A 157 18.38 -18.36 1.83
N TRP A 158 18.52 -17.14 2.38
CA TRP A 158 17.60 -16.02 2.09
C TRP A 158 17.66 -15.54 0.64
N MET A 159 18.87 -15.49 0.06
CA MET A 159 19.04 -15.12 -1.36
C MET A 159 18.52 -16.20 -2.31
N ASP A 160 18.61 -17.47 -1.92
CA ASP A 160 18.13 -18.60 -2.71
C ASP A 160 16.59 -18.61 -2.78
N LEU A 161 15.88 -17.95 -1.85
CA LEU A 161 14.41 -17.89 -1.82
C LEU A 161 13.78 -17.38 -3.10
N VAL A 162 14.46 -16.43 -3.76
CA VAL A 162 14.02 -15.77 -4.99
C VAL A 162 14.67 -16.40 -6.22
N SER A 163 15.35 -17.54 -6.03
CA SER A 163 15.99 -18.33 -7.06
C SER A 163 15.32 -19.71 -7.18
N SER A 164 15.69 -20.46 -8.21
CA SER A 164 15.30 -21.87 -8.37
C SER A 164 16.33 -22.85 -7.79
N LYS A 165 17.33 -22.37 -7.03
CA LYS A 165 18.51 -23.16 -6.63
C LYS A 165 18.39 -23.74 -5.21
N GLY A 166 17.32 -24.47 -4.91
CA GLY A 166 17.19 -25.20 -3.65
C GLY A 166 15.89 -24.92 -2.91
N PHE A 167 15.96 -24.27 -1.76
CA PHE A 167 14.78 -23.87 -1.02
C PHE A 167 14.26 -22.54 -1.57
N GLY A 168 12.97 -22.48 -1.91
CA GLY A 168 12.38 -21.26 -2.44
C GLY A 168 10.93 -21.03 -2.03
N ILE A 169 10.47 -19.81 -2.30
CA ILE A 169 9.09 -19.40 -2.10
C ILE A 169 8.38 -19.31 -3.45
N ILE A 170 7.17 -19.85 -3.52
CA ILE A 170 6.31 -19.78 -4.70
C ILE A 170 5.06 -18.97 -4.32
N LEU A 171 4.73 -17.98 -5.15
CA LEU A 171 3.48 -17.23 -5.03
C LEU A 171 2.32 -18.11 -5.53
N ARG A 172 1.52 -18.62 -4.60
CA ARG A 172 0.34 -19.46 -4.91
C ARG A 172 -0.84 -18.62 -5.37
N SER A 173 -1.08 -17.47 -4.73
CA SER A 173 -2.10 -16.52 -5.17
C SER A 173 -1.74 -15.09 -4.81
N ILE A 174 -2.28 -14.15 -5.59
CA ILE A 174 -2.16 -12.72 -5.35
C ILE A 174 -3.50 -12.04 -5.57
N LYS A 175 -3.88 -11.16 -4.65
CA LYS A 175 -5.05 -10.29 -4.76
C LYS A 175 -4.59 -8.84 -4.59
N ILE A 176 -5.03 -7.96 -5.48
CA ILE A 176 -4.72 -6.53 -5.42
C ILE A 176 -6.01 -5.73 -5.30
N ASP A 177 -6.09 -4.90 -4.26
CA ASP A 177 -7.14 -3.92 -4.05
C ASP A 177 -6.63 -2.52 -4.43
N TYR A 178 -6.95 -2.08 -5.64
CA TYR A 178 -6.59 -0.74 -6.15
C TYR A 178 -7.42 0.35 -5.43
N LYS A 179 -6.75 1.41 -4.97
CA LYS A 179 -7.37 2.49 -4.18
C LYS A 179 -7.55 3.78 -4.96
N PHE A 180 -6.67 4.05 -5.93
CA PHE A 180 -6.84 5.12 -6.92
C PHE A 180 -5.90 4.91 -8.12
N PRO A 181 -6.22 5.48 -9.29
CA PRO A 181 -5.35 5.42 -10.47
C PRO A 181 -4.12 6.32 -10.27
N MET A 182 -2.95 5.71 -10.08
CA MET A 182 -1.67 6.43 -9.99
C MET A 182 -1.21 6.86 -11.39
N THR A 183 -0.49 7.98 -11.47
CA THR A 183 -0.05 8.57 -12.74
C THR A 183 1.41 8.99 -12.65
N TYR A 184 2.08 9.12 -13.79
CA TYR A 184 3.36 9.81 -13.87
C TYR A 184 3.15 11.33 -13.80
N PRO A 185 4.05 12.10 -13.16
CA PRO A 185 5.19 11.64 -12.36
C PRO A 185 4.77 11.26 -10.94
N ASP A 186 5.30 10.15 -10.44
CA ASP A 186 5.20 9.75 -9.03
C ASP A 186 6.39 8.87 -8.64
N ASN A 187 6.59 8.66 -7.34
CA ASN A 187 7.46 7.63 -6.81
C ASN A 187 6.65 6.65 -5.96
N VAL A 188 7.06 5.39 -5.98
CA VAL A 188 6.37 4.30 -5.29
C VAL A 188 7.27 3.75 -4.20
N THR A 189 6.70 3.60 -3.01
CA THR A 189 7.33 2.88 -1.90
C THR A 189 6.44 1.71 -1.50
N VAL A 190 7.02 0.54 -1.31
CA VAL A 190 6.31 -0.70 -1.01
C VAL A 190 6.88 -1.36 0.24
N TYR A 191 6.01 -1.64 1.19
CA TYR A 191 6.33 -2.36 2.42
C TYR A 191 5.59 -3.69 2.48
N HIS A 192 6.20 -4.69 3.12
CA HIS A 192 5.60 -5.98 3.40
C HIS A 192 5.43 -6.19 4.90
N LYS A 193 4.41 -6.97 5.28
CA LYS A 193 4.23 -7.47 6.64
C LYS A 193 3.65 -8.88 6.63
N LEU A 194 3.93 -9.65 7.66
CA LEU A 194 3.23 -10.88 7.98
C LEU A 194 1.78 -10.55 8.39
N THR A 195 0.81 -11.35 7.97
CA THR A 195 -0.61 -11.11 8.31
C THR A 195 -1.09 -11.89 9.53
N HIS A 196 -0.39 -12.95 9.90
CA HIS A 196 -0.74 -13.83 11.01
C HIS A 196 0.48 -14.11 11.88
N ASP A 197 0.21 -14.40 13.14
CA ASP A 197 1.22 -14.85 14.10
C ASP A 197 1.77 -16.20 13.65
N PRO A 198 3.08 -16.32 13.36
CA PRO A 198 3.68 -17.59 12.97
C PRO A 198 3.56 -18.68 14.04
N GLU A 199 3.33 -18.33 15.31
CA GLU A 199 3.14 -19.28 16.42
C GLU A 199 1.67 -19.67 16.64
N SER A 200 0.73 -19.10 15.89
CA SER A 200 -0.68 -19.46 15.99
C SER A 200 -0.89 -20.96 15.68
N PRO A 201 -1.75 -21.67 16.43
CA PRO A 201 -2.10 -23.06 16.13
C PRO A 201 -2.67 -23.30 14.73
N HIS A 202 -3.21 -22.25 14.11
CA HIS A 202 -3.77 -22.29 12.76
C HIS A 202 -2.76 -21.93 11.66
N SER A 203 -1.51 -21.61 12.01
CA SER A 203 -0.46 -21.28 11.05
C SER A 203 -0.01 -22.50 10.28
N SER A 204 0.08 -22.35 8.95
CA SER A 204 0.53 -23.43 8.09
C SER A 204 2.03 -23.65 8.22
N GLN A 205 2.45 -24.91 8.37
CA GLN A 205 3.86 -25.27 8.36
C GLN A 205 4.53 -25.09 6.98
N TYR A 206 3.73 -24.92 5.92
CA TYR A 206 4.21 -24.94 4.52
C TYR A 206 3.81 -23.71 3.71
N ALA A 207 3.18 -22.73 4.36
CA ALA A 207 2.67 -21.54 3.71
C ALA A 207 2.61 -20.38 4.69
N PHE A 208 2.76 -19.18 4.17
CA PHE A 208 2.61 -17.96 4.95
C PHE A 208 2.02 -16.87 4.06
N HIS A 209 1.44 -15.87 4.69
CA HIS A 209 0.78 -14.78 4.00
C HIS A 209 1.52 -13.48 4.26
N LEU A 210 1.82 -12.77 3.18
CA LEU A 210 2.30 -11.40 3.24
C LEU A 210 1.19 -10.46 2.78
N GLN A 211 1.10 -9.33 3.45
CA GLN A 211 0.39 -8.17 2.92
C GLN A 211 1.43 -7.14 2.50
N ALA A 212 1.27 -6.58 1.31
CA ALA A 212 2.04 -5.43 0.86
C ALA A 212 1.16 -4.19 0.78
N VAL A 213 1.73 -3.04 1.11
CA VAL A 213 1.13 -1.73 0.84
C VAL A 213 1.97 -0.99 -0.17
N ILE A 214 1.35 -0.55 -1.26
CA ILE A 214 1.97 0.26 -2.30
C ILE A 214 1.57 1.71 -2.03
N LEU A 215 2.52 2.53 -1.58
CA LEU A 215 2.31 3.95 -1.29
C LEU A 215 2.72 4.79 -2.50
N SER A 216 1.85 5.74 -2.84
CA SER A 216 2.20 6.87 -3.69
C SER A 216 2.87 7.94 -2.84
N GLU A 217 4.04 8.38 -3.27
CA GLU A 217 4.82 9.43 -2.62
C GLU A 217 4.22 10.81 -2.89
N SER A 218 3.69 11.05 -4.09
CA SER A 218 3.05 12.31 -4.47
C SER A 218 1.75 12.55 -3.73
N ARG A 219 0.93 11.51 -3.58
CA ARG A 219 -0.38 11.58 -2.89
C ARG A 219 -0.30 11.27 -1.41
N GLN A 220 0.85 10.77 -0.94
CA GLN A 220 1.12 10.36 0.44
C GLN A 220 0.02 9.45 1.01
N ARG A 221 -0.40 8.45 0.23
CA ARG A 221 -1.43 7.49 0.65
C ARG A 221 -1.29 6.16 -0.09
N PRO A 222 -1.92 5.08 0.41
CA PRO A 222 -1.94 3.79 -0.29
C PRO A 222 -2.61 3.91 -1.66
N ALA A 223 -1.88 3.54 -2.71
CA ALA A 223 -2.37 3.40 -4.08
C ALA A 223 -2.97 2.02 -4.33
N ALA A 224 -2.40 0.98 -3.72
CA ALA A 224 -2.96 -0.36 -3.74
C ALA A 224 -2.58 -1.13 -2.46
N ARG A 225 -3.38 -2.15 -2.13
CA ARG A 225 -3.04 -3.16 -1.12
C ARG A 225 -2.95 -4.51 -1.79
N VAL A 226 -1.93 -5.27 -1.46
CA VAL A 226 -1.62 -6.56 -2.06
C VAL A 226 -1.67 -7.62 -0.99
N HIS A 227 -2.34 -8.72 -1.28
CA HIS A 227 -2.40 -9.89 -0.43
C HIS A 227 -1.74 -11.05 -1.18
N GLU A 228 -0.72 -11.62 -0.57
CA GLU A 228 0.13 -12.63 -1.17
C GLU A 228 0.07 -13.90 -0.32
N ASP A 229 -0.21 -15.00 -1.00
CA ASP A 229 -0.20 -16.32 -0.41
C ASP A 229 1.02 -17.08 -0.95
N LEU A 230 1.98 -17.32 -0.06
CA LEU A 230 3.29 -17.88 -0.40
C LEU A 230 3.40 -19.28 0.17
N VAL A 231 3.91 -20.21 -0.65
CA VAL A 231 4.18 -21.59 -0.24
C VAL A 231 5.67 -21.89 -0.35
N THR A 232 6.16 -22.72 0.57
CA THR A 232 7.56 -23.13 0.62
C THR A 232 7.80 -24.41 -0.17
N TYR A 233 8.83 -24.41 -1.00
CA TYR A 233 9.12 -25.48 -1.94
C TYR A 233 10.60 -25.84 -1.94
N ASP A 234 10.90 -27.14 -2.00
CA ASP A 234 12.25 -27.67 -2.17
C ASP A 234 12.42 -28.09 -3.63
N TYR A 235 13.12 -27.26 -4.41
CA TYR A 235 13.40 -27.49 -5.82
C TYR A 235 14.35 -28.67 -6.06
N LYS A 236 15.19 -29.06 -5.07
CA LYS A 236 16.04 -30.25 -5.20
C LYS A 236 15.22 -31.52 -5.06
N LYS A 237 14.23 -31.52 -4.17
CA LYS A 237 13.33 -32.68 -3.94
C LYS A 237 12.07 -32.65 -4.79
N GLY A 238 11.80 -31.56 -5.50
CA GLY A 238 10.61 -31.38 -6.33
C GLY A 238 9.30 -31.44 -5.54
N LYS A 239 9.28 -30.98 -4.29
CA LYS A 239 8.07 -31.06 -3.44
C LYS A 239 7.93 -29.91 -2.46
N LYS A 240 6.70 -29.70 -2.00
CA LYS A 240 6.39 -28.80 -0.88
C LYS A 240 7.19 -29.21 0.35
N THR A 241 7.73 -28.24 1.08
CA THR A 241 8.55 -28.48 2.27
C THR A 241 8.18 -27.52 3.38
N ALA A 242 8.41 -27.89 4.64
CA ALA A 242 8.08 -27.03 5.77
C ALA A 242 8.96 -25.76 5.79
N LEU A 243 8.50 -24.71 6.45
CA LEU A 243 9.30 -23.52 6.70
C LEU A 243 10.58 -23.91 7.46
N PRO A 244 11.77 -23.51 6.98
CA PRO A 244 13.02 -23.75 7.68
C PRO A 244 13.03 -23.07 9.06
N PRO A 245 13.69 -23.67 10.07
CA PRO A 245 13.73 -23.10 11.42
C PRO A 245 14.25 -21.66 11.48
N PHE A 246 15.31 -21.33 10.74
CA PHE A 246 15.87 -19.97 10.71
C PHE A 246 14.83 -18.94 10.24
N MET A 247 14.03 -19.29 9.23
CA MET A 247 12.99 -18.42 8.69
C MET A 247 11.85 -18.25 9.68
N LEU A 248 11.43 -19.33 10.35
CA LEU A 248 10.39 -19.28 11.37
C LEU A 248 10.79 -18.34 12.53
N GLU A 249 12.02 -18.45 13.03
CA GLU A 249 12.53 -17.58 14.09
C GLU A 249 12.59 -16.10 13.66
N GLN A 250 12.98 -15.83 12.41
CA GLN A 250 12.92 -14.47 11.87
C GLN A 250 11.48 -13.98 11.68
N PHE A 251 10.53 -14.84 11.35
CA PHE A 251 9.12 -14.47 11.26
C PHE A 251 8.53 -14.13 12.63
N LYS A 252 8.85 -14.90 13.68
CA LYS A 252 8.45 -14.58 15.07
C LYS A 252 8.96 -13.21 15.49
N THR A 253 10.26 -12.98 15.29
CA THR A 253 10.89 -11.70 15.59
C THR A 253 10.23 -10.56 14.80
N THR A 254 10.00 -10.78 13.51
CA THR A 254 9.35 -9.79 12.64
C THR A 254 7.93 -9.49 13.11
N TRP A 255 7.13 -10.49 13.45
CA TRP A 255 5.77 -10.32 13.96
C TRP A 255 5.74 -9.49 15.26
N ALA A 256 6.61 -9.80 16.22
CA ALA A 256 6.72 -9.02 17.45
C ALA A 256 7.09 -7.55 17.20
N LEU A 257 8.01 -7.30 16.25
CA LEU A 257 8.38 -5.94 15.83
C LEU A 257 7.21 -5.22 15.17
N GLN A 258 6.43 -5.89 14.32
CA GLN A 258 5.25 -5.31 13.67
C GLN A 258 4.22 -4.85 14.71
N GLU A 259 3.93 -5.68 15.71
CA GLU A 259 2.98 -5.33 16.77
C GLU A 259 3.48 -4.18 17.65
N LYS A 260 4.79 -4.13 17.92
CA LYS A 260 5.41 -3.01 18.64
C LYS A 260 5.33 -1.71 17.82
N ALA A 261 5.68 -1.76 16.54
CA ALA A 261 5.62 -0.61 15.63
C ALA A 261 4.19 -0.09 15.51
N LYS A 262 3.22 -0.99 15.31
CA LYS A 262 1.79 -0.68 15.24
C LYS A 262 1.33 0.14 16.43
N LYS A 263 1.57 -0.36 17.65
CA LYS A 263 1.20 0.34 18.90
C LYS A 263 1.88 1.70 19.03
N PHE A 264 3.17 1.76 18.69
CA PHE A 264 3.95 3.00 18.77
C PHE A 264 3.38 4.09 17.84
N TRP A 265 3.16 3.75 16.57
CA TRP A 265 2.68 4.71 15.57
C TRP A 265 1.21 5.08 15.76
N GLN A 266 0.37 4.15 16.21
CA GLN A 266 -1.01 4.47 16.61
C GLN A 266 -1.04 5.47 17.77
N LYS A 267 -0.20 5.29 18.79
CA LYS A 267 -0.07 6.27 19.89
C LYS A 267 0.38 7.63 19.37
N ARG A 268 1.31 7.66 18.40
CA ARG A 268 1.78 8.91 17.81
C ARG A 268 0.69 9.63 17.00
N ILE A 269 -0.18 8.89 16.32
CA ILE A 269 -1.36 9.45 15.65
C ILE A 269 -2.31 10.10 16.65
N VAL A 270 -2.64 9.41 17.76
CA VAL A 270 -3.51 9.96 18.82
C VAL A 270 -2.92 11.23 19.43
N ASP A 271 -1.61 11.26 19.66
CA ASP A 271 -0.90 12.46 20.14
C ASP A 271 -1.02 13.63 19.15
N ILE A 272 -0.81 13.39 17.85
CA ILE A 272 -1.00 14.40 16.80
C ILE A 272 -2.46 14.88 16.78
N GLU A 273 -3.43 13.97 16.82
CA GLU A 273 -4.85 14.34 16.82
C GLU A 273 -5.22 15.21 18.03
N SER A 274 -4.68 14.90 19.20
CA SER A 274 -4.89 15.68 20.42
C SER A 274 -4.29 17.08 20.30
N ARG A 275 -3.06 17.19 19.80
CA ARG A 275 -2.40 18.48 19.57
C ARG A 275 -3.14 19.33 18.55
N VAL A 276 -3.60 18.73 17.44
CA VAL A 276 -4.42 19.44 16.45
C VAL A 276 -5.76 19.85 17.04
N ARG A 277 -6.40 19.02 17.86
CA ARG A 277 -7.65 19.38 18.53
C ARG A 277 -7.47 20.58 19.47
N ASN A 278 -6.38 20.63 20.22
CA ASN A 278 -6.07 21.78 21.07
C ASN A 278 -5.91 23.05 20.23
N LEU A 279 -5.21 22.98 19.09
CA LEU A 279 -5.12 24.10 18.16
C LEU A 279 -6.48 24.56 17.65
N GLU A 280 -7.40 23.65 17.33
CA GLU A 280 -8.75 24.00 16.87
C GLU A 280 -9.54 24.74 17.95
N VAL A 281 -9.56 24.21 19.18
CA VAL A 281 -10.29 24.81 20.32
C VAL A 281 -9.73 26.18 20.67
N GLU A 282 -8.41 26.36 20.61
CA GLU A 282 -7.81 27.65 20.92
C GLU A 282 -7.82 28.66 19.75
N SER A 283 -8.31 28.26 18.56
CA SER A 283 -8.37 29.12 17.37
C SER A 283 -9.82 29.44 16.97
N TRP A 284 -10.43 28.57 16.16
CA TRP A 284 -11.73 28.78 15.52
C TRP A 284 -12.90 28.10 16.24
N ASP A 285 -12.64 27.06 17.04
CA ASP A 285 -13.66 26.26 17.72
C ASP A 285 -13.82 26.68 19.20
N ARG A 286 -13.93 28.00 19.42
CA ARG A 286 -14.27 28.63 20.71
C ARG A 286 -15.46 29.56 20.53
N ALA A 287 -16.25 29.73 21.59
CA ALA A 287 -17.51 30.48 21.53
C ALA A 287 -17.33 31.97 21.16
N ASP A 288 -16.14 32.53 21.41
CA ASP A 288 -15.75 33.92 21.14
C ASP A 288 -14.87 34.08 19.89
N ALA A 289 -14.79 33.06 19.03
CA ALA A 289 -13.89 33.08 17.88
C ALA A 289 -14.31 34.15 16.85
N VAL A 290 -13.41 35.08 16.58
CA VAL A 290 -13.53 36.06 15.48
C VAL A 290 -12.41 35.78 14.49
N GLU A 291 -12.76 35.63 13.22
CA GLU A 291 -11.82 35.36 12.13
C GLU A 291 -10.89 36.57 11.92
N ASP A 292 -9.58 36.32 11.88
CA ASP A 292 -8.60 37.35 11.55
C ASP A 292 -8.57 37.55 10.03
N MET A 293 -9.15 38.66 9.58
CA MET A 293 -9.22 39.01 8.16
C MET A 293 -7.89 39.58 7.61
N GLY A 294 -6.86 39.69 8.46
CA GLY A 294 -5.63 40.41 8.13
C GLY A 294 -5.87 41.92 8.03
N THR A 295 -4.84 42.71 8.31
CA THR A 295 -4.82 44.12 7.90
C THR A 295 -4.22 44.19 6.50
N ALA A 296 -5.03 44.64 5.54
CA ALA A 296 -4.64 44.81 4.14
C ALA A 296 -3.50 45.83 3.97
#